data_AF-A0A349EBB3-F1
#
_entry.id   AF-A0A349EBB3-F1
#
_cell.length_a   1.000
_cell.length_b   1.000
_cell.length_c   1.000
_cell.angle_alpha   90.00
_cell.angle_beta   90.00
_cell.angle_gamma   90.00
#
_symmetry.space_group_name_H-M   'P 1'
#
loop_
_entity.id
_entity.type
_entity.pdbx_description
1 polymer ?
#
loop_
_entity_poly.entity_id
_entity_poly.type
_entity_poly.pdbx_seq_one_letter_code
_entity_poly.pdbx_strand_id
1 'polypeptide(L)'
;MAISASSKQHSRNNKPSTAGQLGSSLGAFKFPFALSILLIALSFVPRIQGNATLVWSFWGAAAALLAWQAYLLVNSKNKNEERVFSILLRPQHYIQAMVQFSVYAYWGYYWRPVYDHAWLIIGQLLFAYTFDMLLAWSRRREYSLGFGPIPIILSINLFLWFRDDWFYLQFLMIAVGFMGKEYVRWQRDGRSSHIFNPSAFALGFFSLILIATNTTALTWGQEIASTLTLAPNIYTFLFLVGLVVMYFFSITLVAGAAAITLFGISALYSAGTGVPYFLDSEIPAAVFLGLHLLITDPSTSPRTPLGKTIFGMLYGLGVFGLYTLLGSMGSPTFYDKLLVVPLLNLSVIAIDRSVRSIHSQALLNVWRESWFGGRANLAHMSIWIVIFASMSFLGKTDSMHEGDSLPFWEQACASELPNACGRMLQLEASYCGDNAAWACNEIGAHYREGKITESDEELSLAYFSRGCELKFQAACLNLLDQDLMARETPHELDLRLLLREGGQNLMSASTQELYEKACEHNWAFACESNRSQI
;
A
#
# COMPACT_ATOMS: atom_id res chain seq x y z
N MET A 1 2.43 73.19 11.10
CA MET A 1 3.22 73.68 12.26
C MET A 1 3.67 72.45 13.02
N ALA A 2 4.98 72.24 13.07
CA ALA A 2 5.64 71.07 13.63
C ALA A 2 5.62 71.08 15.16
N ILE A 3 5.60 69.90 15.80
CA ILE A 3 6.35 69.65 17.05
C ILE A 3 6.88 68.22 17.02
N SER A 4 8.19 68.09 17.19
CA SER A 4 8.93 66.82 17.25
C SER A 4 9.09 66.27 18.67
N ALA A 5 9.20 64.95 18.72
CA ALA A 5 10.11 64.14 19.56
C ALA A 5 10.02 64.20 21.10
N SER A 6 9.75 63.03 21.68
CA SER A 6 10.46 62.57 22.89
C SER A 6 10.63 61.05 22.86
N SER A 7 11.88 60.63 23.07
CA SER A 7 12.41 59.28 23.09
C SER A 7 11.96 58.47 24.32
N LYS A 8 11.82 57.15 24.18
CA LYS A 8 12.12 56.18 25.25
C LYS A 8 12.44 54.79 24.67
N GLN A 9 13.72 54.43 24.73
CA GLN A 9 14.21 53.04 24.71
C GLN A 9 14.01 52.43 26.11
N HIS A 10 13.43 51.23 26.19
CA HIS A 10 14.11 49.99 26.61
C HIS A 10 13.12 48.86 26.98
N SER A 11 13.17 47.79 26.19
CA SER A 11 13.40 46.41 26.65
C SER A 11 12.64 45.89 27.88
N ARG A 12 11.69 44.98 27.65
CA ARG A 12 11.61 43.68 28.36
C ARG A 12 10.78 42.68 27.54
N ASN A 13 11.49 41.87 26.74
CA ASN A 13 10.95 40.65 26.16
C ASN A 13 10.83 39.59 27.27
N ASN A 14 9.61 39.31 27.70
CA ASN A 14 9.32 38.10 28.48
C ASN A 14 9.32 36.89 27.55
N LYS A 15 10.43 36.12 27.57
CA LYS A 15 10.42 34.72 27.15
C LYS A 15 9.67 33.90 28.20
N PRO A 16 8.75 32.99 27.84
CA PRO A 16 8.33 31.95 28.77
C PRO A 16 9.43 30.90 28.84
N SER A 17 9.94 30.70 30.05
CA SER A 17 10.90 29.68 30.43
C SER A 17 10.22 28.32 30.66
N THR A 18 11.02 27.26 30.54
CA THR A 18 10.83 25.87 31.01
C THR A 18 9.95 24.93 30.17
N ALA A 19 10.54 24.41 29.08
CA ALA A 19 10.34 23.02 28.64
C ALA A 19 11.67 22.28 28.87
N GLY A 20 11.65 21.16 29.60
CA GLY A 20 12.83 20.51 30.17
C GLY A 20 13.90 20.12 29.15
N GLN A 21 15.05 20.81 29.18
CA GLN A 21 16.27 20.37 28.53
C GLN A 21 16.94 19.30 29.42
N LEU A 22 16.94 18.04 28.97
CA LEU A 22 17.65 16.94 29.65
C LEU A 22 19.15 17.00 29.28
N GLY A 23 19.92 17.86 29.96
CA GLY A 23 21.31 18.17 29.62
C GLY A 23 22.36 17.42 30.45
N SER A 24 22.89 16.31 29.92
CA SER A 24 24.31 15.94 30.07
C SER A 24 24.75 15.20 28.80
N SER A 25 25.95 15.48 28.28
CA SER A 25 26.43 14.90 27.01
C SER A 25 26.39 13.37 26.98
N LEU A 26 26.62 12.72 28.13
CA LEU A 26 26.51 11.27 28.32
C LEU A 26 25.06 10.80 28.51
N GLY A 27 24.19 11.64 29.08
CA GLY A 27 22.78 11.32 29.31
C GLY A 27 21.99 11.13 28.02
N ALA A 28 22.28 11.93 26.99
CA ALA A 28 21.58 11.86 25.72
C ALA A 28 21.79 10.51 24.98
N PHE A 29 22.98 9.91 25.09
CA PHE A 29 23.27 8.62 24.45
C PHE A 29 22.63 7.40 25.14
N LYS A 30 22.15 7.54 26.39
CA LYS A 30 21.50 6.43 27.11
C LYS A 30 20.25 5.92 26.39
N PHE A 31 19.49 6.83 25.80
CA PHE A 31 18.24 6.49 25.13
C PHE A 31 18.45 5.65 23.84
N PRO A 32 19.21 6.10 22.83
CA PRO A 32 19.49 5.27 21.64
C PRO A 32 20.25 3.97 22.00
N PHE A 33 21.07 3.99 23.06
CA PHE A 33 21.73 2.78 23.55
C PHE A 33 20.70 1.77 24.07
N ALA A 34 19.76 2.20 24.91
CA ALA A 34 18.69 1.35 25.40
C ALA A 34 17.85 0.75 24.27
N LEU A 35 17.53 1.54 23.23
CA LEU A 35 16.80 1.04 22.05
C LEU A 35 17.61 -0.02 21.28
N SER A 36 18.93 0.17 21.17
CA SER A 36 19.82 -0.80 20.50
C SER A 36 19.94 -2.10 21.30
N ILE A 37 20.01 -2.02 22.63
CA ILE A 37 19.97 -3.20 23.51
C ILE A 37 18.62 -3.90 23.43
N LEU A 38 17.51 -3.15 23.37
CA LEU A 38 16.18 -3.73 23.21
C LEU A 38 16.03 -4.43 21.85
N LEU A 39 16.65 -3.90 20.79
CA LEU A 39 16.72 -4.57 19.48
C LEU A 39 17.46 -5.91 19.58
N ILE A 40 18.54 -5.98 20.35
CA ILE A 40 19.23 -7.26 20.64
C ILE A 40 18.34 -8.18 21.48
N ALA A 41 17.66 -7.65 22.51
CA ALA A 41 16.74 -8.43 23.34
C ALA A 41 15.59 -9.05 22.52
N LEU A 42 15.04 -8.32 21.55
CA LEU A 42 14.02 -8.84 20.64
C LEU A 42 14.51 -10.02 19.81
N SER A 43 15.80 -10.08 19.49
CA SER A 43 16.33 -11.22 18.72
C SER A 43 16.13 -12.56 19.42
N PHE A 44 15.91 -12.59 20.74
CA PHE A 44 15.65 -13.81 21.51
C PHE A 44 14.18 -14.25 21.55
N VAL A 45 13.26 -13.49 20.95
CA VAL A 45 11.85 -13.88 20.84
C VAL A 45 11.73 -15.12 19.93
N PRO A 46 10.88 -16.12 20.26
CA PRO A 46 10.77 -17.36 19.48
C PRO A 46 10.53 -17.15 17.97
N ARG A 47 9.74 -16.13 17.61
CA ARG A 47 9.46 -15.77 16.21
C ARG A 47 10.73 -15.41 15.42
N ILE A 48 11.68 -14.73 16.05
CA ILE A 48 12.95 -14.32 15.42
C ILE A 48 13.97 -15.45 15.49
N GLN A 49 14.03 -16.18 16.61
CA GLN A 49 14.89 -17.36 16.77
C GLN A 49 14.55 -18.50 15.81
N GLY A 50 13.32 -18.55 15.29
CA GLY A 50 12.89 -19.54 14.31
C GLY A 50 13.58 -19.43 12.93
N ASN A 51 14.27 -18.33 12.64
CA ASN A 51 15.00 -18.16 11.37
C ASN A 51 16.38 -17.54 11.61
N ALA A 52 17.45 -18.22 11.17
CA ALA A 52 18.82 -17.77 11.38
C ALA A 52 19.10 -16.40 10.75
N THR A 53 18.57 -16.14 9.56
CA THR A 53 18.76 -14.85 8.86
C THR A 53 18.07 -13.71 9.60
N LEU A 54 16.90 -13.94 10.21
CA LEU A 54 16.28 -12.94 11.08
C LEU A 54 17.19 -12.58 12.26
N VAL A 55 17.74 -13.58 12.96
CA VAL A 55 18.66 -13.34 14.09
C VAL A 55 19.87 -12.50 13.64
N TRP A 56 20.53 -12.91 12.55
CA TRP A 56 21.68 -12.18 12.00
C TRP A 56 21.33 -10.77 11.54
N SER A 57 20.13 -10.57 10.97
CA SER A 57 19.64 -9.24 10.56
C SER A 57 19.51 -8.30 11.74
N PHE A 58 18.95 -8.78 12.86
CA PHE A 58 18.79 -7.98 14.09
C PHE A 58 20.16 -7.68 14.74
N TRP A 59 21.03 -8.68 14.84
CA TRP A 59 22.38 -8.50 15.40
C TRP A 59 23.23 -7.57 14.55
N GLY A 60 23.20 -7.72 13.23
CA GLY A 60 23.92 -6.85 12.30
C GLY A 60 23.44 -5.40 12.39
N ALA A 61 22.11 -5.19 12.41
CA ALA A 61 21.52 -3.86 12.58
C ALA A 61 21.92 -3.24 13.93
N ALA A 62 21.82 -3.99 15.03
CA ALA A 62 22.21 -3.50 16.35
C ALA A 62 23.71 -3.19 16.44
N ALA A 63 24.58 -4.05 15.89
CA ALA A 63 26.02 -3.84 15.86
C ALA A 63 26.38 -2.57 15.08
N ALA A 64 25.75 -2.35 13.91
CA ALA A 64 25.95 -1.14 13.12
C ALA A 64 25.50 0.13 13.89
N LEU A 65 24.33 0.08 14.54
CA LEU A 65 23.82 1.20 15.35
C LEU A 65 24.73 1.50 16.56
N LEU A 66 25.23 0.46 17.23
CA LEU A 66 26.14 0.62 18.38
C LEU A 66 27.51 1.17 17.95
N ALA A 67 28.05 0.69 16.82
CA ALA A 67 29.29 1.23 16.26
C ALA A 67 29.15 2.71 15.88
N TRP A 68 28.03 3.09 15.25
CA TRP A 68 27.74 4.49 14.91
C TRP A 68 27.55 5.35 16.17
N GLN A 69 26.88 4.84 17.20
CA GLN A 69 26.77 5.50 18.50
C GLN A 69 28.12 5.74 19.15
N ALA A 70 28.98 4.72 19.20
CA ALA A 70 30.33 4.83 19.76
C ALA A 70 31.14 5.91 19.03
N TYR A 71 31.07 5.91 17.68
CA TYR A 71 31.71 6.94 16.86
C TYR A 71 31.21 8.35 17.19
N LEU A 72 29.88 8.56 17.28
CA LEU A 72 29.31 9.86 17.60
C LEU A 72 29.62 10.32 19.03
N LEU A 73 29.72 9.39 19.99
CA LEU A 73 30.08 9.68 21.36
C LEU A 73 31.54 10.13 21.47
N VAL A 74 32.46 9.44 20.80
CA VAL A 74 33.88 9.85 20.72
C VAL A 74 34.00 11.22 20.06
N ASN A 75 33.32 11.43 18.94
CA ASN A 75 33.35 12.71 18.22
C ASN A 75 32.71 13.86 19.02
N SER A 76 31.64 13.62 19.78
CA SER A 76 31.01 14.61 20.66
C SER A 76 31.93 15.03 21.81
N LYS A 77 32.63 14.06 22.44
CA LYS A 77 33.64 14.34 23.46
C LYS A 77 34.80 15.18 22.91
N ASN A 78 35.30 14.84 21.72
CA ASN A 78 36.42 15.56 21.12
C ASN A 78 36.07 16.99 20.70
N LYS A 79 34.80 17.25 20.35
CA LYS A 79 34.34 18.56 19.84
C LYS A 79 33.55 19.38 20.86
N ASN A 80 33.38 18.89 22.09
CA ASN A 80 32.49 19.48 23.11
C ASN A 80 31.10 19.83 22.56
N GLU A 81 30.56 18.97 21.68
CA GLU A 81 29.23 19.15 21.11
C GLU A 81 28.18 18.46 21.99
N GLU A 82 27.22 19.21 22.51
CA GLU A 82 26.06 18.65 23.19
C GLU A 82 25.03 18.11 22.18
N ARG A 83 24.44 16.95 22.52
CA ARG A 83 23.34 16.36 21.75
C ARG A 83 22.05 16.63 22.49
N VAL A 84 21.11 17.30 21.82
CA VAL A 84 19.87 17.78 22.42
C VAL A 84 18.67 17.06 21.80
N PHE A 85 17.71 16.74 22.67
CA PHE A 85 16.39 16.28 22.30
C PHE A 85 15.38 17.42 22.45
N SER A 86 14.49 17.52 21.48
CA SER A 86 13.22 18.25 21.63
C SER A 86 12.08 17.24 21.59
N ILE A 87 11.03 17.45 22.38
CA ILE A 87 9.81 16.64 22.27
C ILE A 87 8.84 17.42 21.38
N LEU A 88 8.43 16.83 20.26
CA LEU A 88 7.52 17.46 19.31
C LEU A 88 6.47 16.46 18.83
N LEU A 89 5.26 16.58 19.38
CA LEU A 89 4.10 15.81 18.98
C LEU A 89 3.35 16.56 17.88
N ARG A 90 3.32 15.98 16.68
CA ARG A 90 2.61 16.56 15.53
C ARG A 90 1.32 15.78 15.25
N PRO A 91 0.16 16.45 15.11
CA PRO A 91 -1.10 15.83 14.71
C PRO A 91 -1.00 14.91 13.50
N GLN A 92 -0.27 15.35 12.48
CA GLN A 92 -0.03 14.54 11.27
C GLN A 92 0.55 13.15 11.55
N HIS A 93 1.40 13.00 12.56
CA HIS A 93 2.06 11.72 12.81
C HIS A 93 1.19 10.78 13.64
N TYR A 94 0.60 11.26 14.76
CA TYR A 94 -0.15 10.34 15.63
C TYR A 94 -1.52 9.97 15.04
N ILE A 95 -2.20 10.88 14.32
CA ILE A 95 -3.48 10.56 13.67
C ILE A 95 -3.25 9.53 12.56
N GLN A 96 -2.21 9.71 11.74
CA GLN A 96 -1.87 8.75 10.69
C GLN A 96 -1.47 7.40 11.29
N ALA A 97 -0.71 7.37 12.39
CA ALA A 97 -0.37 6.14 13.09
C ALA A 97 -1.62 5.41 13.62
N MET A 98 -2.58 6.14 14.21
CA MET A 98 -3.83 5.54 14.70
C MET A 98 -4.66 4.93 13.57
N VAL A 99 -4.78 5.63 12.44
CA VAL A 99 -5.51 5.15 11.27
C VAL A 99 -4.82 3.94 10.64
N GLN A 100 -3.49 3.95 10.49
CA GLN A 100 -2.77 2.79 9.97
C GLN A 100 -2.86 1.60 10.92
N PHE A 101 -2.80 1.85 12.24
CA PHE A 101 -2.99 0.81 13.23
C PHE A 101 -4.40 0.19 13.15
N SER A 102 -5.45 0.98 12.91
CA SER A 102 -6.78 0.40 12.70
C SER A 102 -6.86 -0.46 11.44
N VAL A 103 -6.14 -0.10 10.37
CA VAL A 103 -6.01 -0.96 9.17
C VAL A 103 -5.33 -2.28 9.52
N TYR A 104 -4.21 -2.25 10.25
CA TYR A 104 -3.55 -3.47 10.71
C TYR A 104 -4.44 -4.34 11.60
N ALA A 105 -5.18 -3.73 12.52
CA ALA A 105 -6.07 -4.47 13.40
C ALA A 105 -7.21 -5.14 12.62
N TYR A 106 -7.78 -4.42 11.65
CA TYR A 106 -8.89 -4.94 10.84
C TYR A 106 -8.43 -6.02 9.86
N TRP A 107 -7.48 -5.69 8.99
CA TRP A 107 -6.94 -6.64 8.01
C TRP A 107 -6.24 -7.82 8.68
N GLY A 108 -5.44 -7.58 9.72
CA GLY A 108 -4.72 -8.64 10.43
C GLY A 108 -5.65 -9.64 11.12
N TYR A 109 -6.88 -9.26 11.48
CA TYR A 109 -7.87 -10.20 11.97
C TYR A 109 -8.21 -11.30 10.94
N TYR A 110 -8.26 -10.93 9.65
CA TYR A 110 -8.57 -11.84 8.54
C TYR A 110 -7.32 -12.45 7.90
N TRP A 111 -6.16 -11.81 8.03
CA TRP A 111 -4.89 -12.31 7.52
C TRP A 111 -3.86 -12.49 8.65
N ARG A 112 -3.79 -13.73 9.16
CA ARG A 112 -2.95 -14.10 10.32
C ARG A 112 -1.46 -13.76 10.23
N PRO A 113 -0.79 -13.79 9.05
CA PRO A 113 0.62 -13.41 8.94
C PRO A 113 0.96 -12.02 9.50
N VAL A 114 -0.01 -11.11 9.59
CA VAL A 114 0.16 -9.80 10.25
C VAL A 114 0.61 -9.94 11.71
N TYR A 115 0.09 -10.93 12.46
CA TYR A 115 0.48 -11.16 13.86
C TYR A 115 1.91 -11.65 13.97
N ASP A 116 2.33 -12.56 13.10
CA ASP A 116 3.70 -13.08 13.07
C ASP A 116 4.70 -11.99 12.69
N HIS A 117 4.29 -11.04 11.84
CA HIS A 117 5.09 -9.88 11.44
C HIS A 117 5.11 -8.76 12.48
N ALA A 118 4.22 -8.76 13.48
CA ALA A 118 4.14 -7.70 14.49
C ALA A 118 5.45 -7.51 15.26
N TRP A 119 6.12 -8.61 15.63
CA TRP A 119 7.44 -8.58 16.29
C TRP A 119 8.52 -7.94 15.40
N LEU A 120 8.44 -8.19 14.08
CA LEU A 120 9.34 -7.61 13.10
C LEU A 120 9.09 -6.11 12.94
N ILE A 121 7.84 -5.66 12.97
CA ILE A 121 7.49 -4.23 12.99
C ILE A 121 8.04 -3.54 14.25
N ILE A 122 7.96 -4.16 15.43
CA ILE A 122 8.55 -3.60 16.66
C ILE A 122 10.07 -3.43 16.48
N GLY A 123 10.77 -4.44 15.95
CA GLY A 123 12.19 -4.35 15.62
C GLY A 123 12.50 -3.20 14.65
N GLN A 124 11.70 -3.07 13.59
CA GLN A 124 11.80 -1.97 12.62
C GLN A 124 11.61 -0.59 13.27
N LEU A 125 10.67 -0.46 14.22
CA LEU A 125 10.46 0.78 14.97
C LEU A 125 11.67 1.14 15.83
N LEU A 126 12.22 0.19 16.59
CA LEU A 126 13.42 0.43 17.41
C LEU A 126 14.61 0.84 16.56
N PHE A 127 14.81 0.15 15.44
CA PHE A 127 15.82 0.51 14.46
C PHE A 127 15.59 1.91 13.91
N ALA A 128 14.37 2.22 13.45
CA ALA A 128 14.03 3.51 12.85
C ALA A 128 14.24 4.69 13.80
N TYR A 129 13.80 4.57 15.05
CA TYR A 129 14.02 5.59 16.07
C TYR A 129 15.52 5.81 16.29
N THR A 130 16.28 4.73 16.51
CA THR A 130 17.72 4.83 16.75
C THR A 130 18.43 5.42 15.53
N PHE A 131 18.13 4.93 14.33
CA PHE A 131 18.73 5.38 13.08
C PHE A 131 18.45 6.87 12.80
N ASP A 132 17.20 7.33 12.94
CA ASP A 132 16.81 8.73 12.72
C ASP A 132 17.50 9.67 13.72
N MET A 133 17.66 9.24 14.99
CA MET A 133 18.42 10.00 15.99
C MET A 133 19.89 10.16 15.60
N LEU A 134 20.57 9.06 15.27
CA LEU A 134 21.99 9.08 14.92
C LEU A 134 22.24 9.85 13.63
N LEU A 135 21.32 9.74 12.67
CA LEU A 135 21.38 10.48 11.42
C LEU A 135 21.25 11.99 11.65
N ALA A 136 20.27 12.43 12.45
CA ALA A 136 20.09 13.84 12.80
C ALA A 136 21.33 14.42 13.52
N TRP A 137 21.86 13.68 14.50
CA TRP A 137 23.05 14.10 15.25
C TRP A 137 24.33 14.11 14.43
N SER A 138 24.47 13.20 13.47
CA SER A 138 25.60 13.20 12.53
C SER A 138 25.63 14.49 11.69
N ARG A 139 24.47 15.13 11.50
CA ARG A 139 24.33 16.42 10.81
C ARG A 139 24.31 17.62 11.74
N ARG A 140 24.64 17.43 13.03
CA ARG A 140 24.62 18.46 14.07
C ARG A 140 23.26 19.15 14.21
N ARG A 141 22.17 18.42 13.93
CA ARG A 141 20.80 18.89 14.13
C ARG A 141 20.25 18.37 15.44
N GLU A 142 19.37 19.14 16.05
CA GLU A 142 18.57 18.66 17.17
C GLU A 142 17.61 17.56 16.70
N TYR A 143 17.45 16.52 17.52
CA TYR A 143 16.48 15.47 17.23
C TYR A 143 15.14 15.78 17.89
N SER A 144 14.06 15.73 17.13
CA SER A 144 12.70 15.90 17.64
C SER A 144 12.06 14.53 17.89
N LEU A 145 12.00 14.12 19.15
CA LEU A 145 11.32 12.91 19.59
C LEU A 145 9.80 13.08 19.47
N GLY A 146 9.15 12.17 18.75
CA GLY A 146 7.71 12.15 18.55
C GLY A 146 7.28 10.94 17.71
N PHE A 147 6.06 10.99 17.18
CA PHE A 147 5.47 9.89 16.41
C PHE A 147 6.01 9.75 14.98
N GLY A 148 6.98 10.56 14.54
CA GLY A 148 7.40 10.63 13.12
C GLY A 148 7.80 9.28 12.50
N PRO A 149 8.63 8.45 13.16
CA PRO A 149 8.99 7.14 12.64
C PRO A 149 7.83 6.15 12.50
N ILE A 150 6.79 6.26 13.35
CA ILE A 150 5.72 5.24 13.41
C ILE A 150 4.95 5.16 12.09
N PRO A 151 4.37 6.25 11.54
CA PRO A 151 3.67 6.18 10.26
C PRO A 151 4.54 5.77 9.08
N ILE A 152 5.85 6.06 9.12
CA ILE A 152 6.78 5.66 8.07
C ILE A 152 6.90 4.13 8.06
N ILE A 153 7.14 3.52 9.23
CA ILE A 153 7.28 2.07 9.35
C ILE A 153 5.97 1.36 9.06
N LEU A 154 4.86 1.82 9.64
CA LEU A 154 3.54 1.26 9.36
C LEU A 154 3.18 1.40 7.87
N SER A 155 3.50 2.53 7.23
CA SER A 155 3.27 2.71 5.80
C SER A 155 4.11 1.75 4.96
N ILE A 156 5.41 1.60 5.22
CA ILE A 156 6.26 0.65 4.46
C ILE A 156 5.68 -0.76 4.55
N ASN A 157 5.30 -1.19 5.76
CA ASN A 157 4.76 -2.51 6.00
C ASN A 157 3.28 -2.64 5.60
N LEU A 158 2.61 -1.63 5.05
CA LEU A 158 1.29 -1.82 4.45
C LEU A 158 1.38 -2.17 2.96
N PHE A 159 2.59 -2.11 2.38
CA PHE A 159 2.80 -2.29 0.95
C PHE A 159 3.88 -3.31 0.59
N LEU A 160 4.93 -3.46 1.41
CA LEU A 160 6.03 -4.35 1.08
C LEU A 160 6.76 -4.87 2.32
N TRP A 161 6.87 -6.21 2.41
CA TRP A 161 7.73 -6.91 3.36
C TRP A 161 8.73 -7.76 2.61
N PHE A 162 9.99 -7.74 3.03
CA PHE A 162 10.91 -8.82 2.68
C PHE A 162 10.55 -10.11 3.43
N ARG A 163 10.70 -11.26 2.76
CA ARG A 163 10.61 -12.57 3.41
C ARG A 163 11.70 -12.70 4.47
N ASP A 164 11.49 -13.60 5.43
CA ASP A 164 12.37 -13.78 6.59
C ASP A 164 13.85 -14.00 6.20
N ASP A 165 14.11 -14.76 5.14
CA ASP A 165 15.45 -15.06 4.63
C ASP A 165 16.17 -13.84 4.02
N TRP A 166 15.45 -12.74 3.80
CA TRP A 166 15.95 -11.51 3.18
C TRP A 166 15.69 -10.28 4.05
N PHE A 167 15.31 -10.48 5.31
CA PHE A 167 14.82 -9.42 6.17
C PHE A 167 15.82 -8.29 6.46
N TYR A 168 17.13 -8.53 6.32
CA TYR A 168 18.14 -7.47 6.41
C TYR A 168 17.89 -6.33 5.40
N LEU A 169 17.29 -6.65 4.24
CA LEU A 169 16.86 -5.66 3.25
C LEU A 169 15.74 -4.77 3.77
N GLN A 170 14.92 -5.24 4.72
CA GLN A 170 13.89 -4.43 5.38
C GLN A 170 14.52 -3.28 6.18
N PHE A 171 15.56 -3.57 6.97
CA PHE A 171 16.30 -2.52 7.70
C PHE A 171 17.01 -1.56 6.74
N LEU A 172 17.57 -2.07 5.64
CA LEU A 172 18.19 -1.25 4.60
C LEU A 172 17.16 -0.32 3.93
N MET A 173 15.99 -0.83 3.59
CA MET A 173 14.89 -0.06 3.01
C MET A 173 14.46 1.07 3.93
N ILE A 174 14.31 0.79 5.23
CA ILE A 174 14.02 1.82 6.23
C ILE A 174 15.13 2.87 6.28
N ALA A 175 16.39 2.44 6.35
CA ALA A 175 17.54 3.34 6.38
C ALA A 175 17.54 4.29 5.17
N VAL A 176 17.29 3.75 3.96
CA VAL A 176 17.18 4.55 2.73
C VAL A 176 16.02 5.55 2.80
N GLY A 177 14.87 5.17 3.36
CA GLY A 177 13.74 6.08 3.57
C GLY A 177 14.10 7.28 4.46
N PHE A 178 14.75 7.05 5.60
CA PHE A 178 15.20 8.11 6.49
C PHE A 178 16.34 8.95 5.90
N MET A 179 17.26 8.33 5.16
CA MET A 179 18.26 9.05 4.39
C MET A 179 17.63 9.96 3.32
N GLY A 180 16.65 9.46 2.57
CA GLY A 180 15.91 10.25 1.58
C GLY A 180 15.25 11.48 2.20
N LYS A 181 14.55 11.30 3.33
CA LYS A 181 13.95 12.38 4.13
C LYS A 181 14.98 13.45 4.53
N GLU A 182 16.19 13.03 4.90
CA GLU A 182 17.17 13.94 5.49
C GLU A 182 18.09 14.61 4.45
N TYR A 183 18.46 13.90 3.38
CA TYR A 183 19.35 14.40 2.34
C TYR A 183 18.61 15.03 1.16
N VAL A 184 17.42 14.54 0.79
CA VAL A 184 16.69 15.01 -0.38
C VAL A 184 15.65 16.06 0.02
N ARG A 185 16.11 17.31 0.11
CA ARG A 185 15.35 18.46 0.61
C ARG A 185 15.36 19.61 -0.38
N TRP A 186 14.32 20.43 -0.32
CA TRP A 186 14.18 21.66 -1.10
C TRP A 186 13.75 22.81 -0.18
N GLN A 187 13.89 24.04 -0.67
CA GLN A 187 13.39 25.24 0.01
C GLN A 187 11.96 25.51 -0.46
N ARG A 188 11.00 25.29 0.44
CA ARG A 188 9.57 25.56 0.20
C ARG A 188 9.12 26.67 1.12
N ASP A 189 8.77 27.83 0.54
CA ASP A 189 8.31 29.02 1.26
C ASP A 189 9.23 29.42 2.43
N GLY A 190 10.54 29.45 2.17
CA GLY A 190 11.57 29.83 3.16
C GLY A 190 11.90 28.76 4.22
N ARG A 191 11.33 27.55 4.13
CA ARG A 191 11.64 26.43 5.02
C ARG A 191 12.19 25.23 4.26
N SER A 192 13.26 24.64 4.79
CA SER A 192 13.82 23.39 4.24
C SER A 192 12.87 22.22 4.54
N SER A 193 12.26 21.66 3.50
CA SER A 193 11.34 20.52 3.58
C SER A 193 11.87 19.37 2.74
N HIS A 194 11.54 18.12 3.06
CA HIS A 194 11.87 16.99 2.20
C HIS A 194 10.98 17.00 0.96
N ILE A 195 11.49 16.45 -0.14
CA ILE A 195 10.73 16.37 -1.41
C ILE A 195 9.78 15.17 -1.36
N PHE A 196 10.32 14.01 -0.98
CA PHE A 196 9.61 12.74 -1.04
C PHE A 196 8.97 12.36 0.27
N ASN A 197 7.82 11.68 0.21
CA ASN A 197 7.32 10.94 1.36
C ASN A 197 8.36 9.85 1.68
N PRO A 198 8.88 9.78 2.93
CA PRO A 198 9.96 8.85 3.28
C PRO A 198 9.62 7.37 3.02
N SER A 199 8.38 6.94 3.30
CA SER A 199 7.97 5.56 3.03
C SER A 199 7.83 5.32 1.52
N ALA A 200 7.19 6.24 0.79
CA ALA A 200 7.01 6.13 -0.65
C ALA A 200 8.35 6.13 -1.41
N PHE A 201 9.33 6.93 -0.97
CA PHE A 201 10.67 6.94 -1.55
C PHE A 201 11.35 5.58 -1.40
N ALA A 202 11.33 5.02 -0.19
CA ALA A 202 11.93 3.71 0.08
C ALA A 202 11.23 2.60 -0.73
N LEU A 203 9.89 2.58 -0.70
CA LEU A 203 9.07 1.62 -1.43
C LEU A 203 9.33 1.70 -2.94
N GLY A 204 9.28 2.90 -3.53
CA GLY A 204 9.51 3.08 -4.97
C GLY A 204 10.93 2.71 -5.40
N PHE A 205 11.95 3.08 -4.60
CA PHE A 205 13.34 2.74 -4.89
C PHE A 205 13.58 1.22 -4.86
N PHE A 206 13.11 0.53 -3.82
CA PHE A 206 13.24 -0.93 -3.74
C PHE A 206 12.37 -1.65 -4.77
N SER A 207 11.20 -1.11 -5.12
CA SER A 207 10.38 -1.64 -6.20
C SER A 207 11.14 -1.66 -7.53
N LEU A 208 11.86 -0.57 -7.86
CA LEU A 208 12.69 -0.52 -9.07
C LEU A 208 13.82 -1.57 -9.05
N ILE A 209 14.47 -1.76 -7.91
CA ILE A 209 15.52 -2.77 -7.76
C ILE A 209 14.95 -4.18 -7.95
N LEU A 210 13.82 -4.48 -7.30
CA LEU A 210 13.17 -5.79 -7.38
C LEU A 210 12.73 -6.13 -8.81
N ILE A 211 12.16 -5.15 -9.52
CA ILE A 211 11.79 -5.30 -10.94
C ILE A 211 13.04 -5.51 -11.79
N ALA A 212 14.06 -4.65 -11.65
CA ALA A 212 15.26 -4.69 -12.48
C ALA A 212 16.08 -5.99 -12.29
N THR A 213 15.98 -6.63 -11.12
CA THR A 213 16.68 -7.88 -10.81
C THR A 213 15.80 -9.12 -10.95
N ASN A 214 14.51 -8.96 -11.28
CA ASN A 214 13.52 -10.03 -11.29
C ASN A 214 13.45 -10.82 -9.97
N THR A 215 13.51 -10.11 -8.83
CA THR A 215 13.57 -10.71 -7.48
C THR A 215 12.33 -10.40 -6.64
N THR A 216 11.19 -10.11 -7.25
CA THR A 216 9.92 -9.82 -6.54
C THR A 216 9.53 -10.93 -5.54
N ALA A 217 9.86 -12.19 -5.86
CA ALA A 217 9.61 -13.34 -5.00
C ALA A 217 10.30 -13.27 -3.61
N LEU A 218 11.31 -12.40 -3.44
CA LEU A 218 11.94 -12.13 -2.15
C LEU A 218 11.02 -11.38 -1.17
N THR A 219 9.85 -10.95 -1.63
CA THR A 219 8.89 -10.15 -0.87
C THR A 219 7.53 -10.83 -0.76
N TRP A 220 6.72 -10.34 0.17
CA TRP A 220 5.30 -10.63 0.29
C TRP A 220 4.42 -9.57 -0.41
N GLY A 221 4.99 -8.74 -1.29
CA GLY A 221 4.30 -7.57 -1.83
C GLY A 221 3.02 -7.90 -2.61
N GLN A 222 3.03 -9.00 -3.36
CA GLN A 222 1.87 -9.47 -4.11
C GLN A 222 0.77 -9.96 -3.17
N GLU A 223 1.13 -10.77 -2.17
CA GLU A 223 0.22 -11.33 -1.18
C GLU A 223 -0.37 -10.23 -0.29
N ILE A 224 0.42 -9.24 0.11
CA ILE A 224 -0.09 -8.07 0.85
C ILE A 224 -1.13 -7.33 0.01
N ALA A 225 -0.86 -7.11 -1.27
CA ALA A 225 -1.77 -6.38 -2.14
C ALA A 225 -3.08 -7.14 -2.38
N SER A 226 -3.04 -8.46 -2.56
CA SER A 226 -4.22 -9.29 -2.82
C SER A 226 -5.02 -9.60 -1.55
N THR A 227 -4.38 -9.74 -0.39
CA THR A 227 -5.07 -10.18 0.84
C THR A 227 -5.76 -9.07 1.61
N LEU A 228 -5.61 -7.80 1.21
CA LEU A 228 -6.37 -6.69 1.80
C LEU A 228 -7.88 -6.89 1.62
N THR A 229 -8.29 -7.52 0.52
CA THR A 229 -9.71 -7.78 0.22
C THR A 229 -10.31 -8.79 1.19
N LEU A 230 -9.54 -9.76 1.73
CA LEU A 230 -10.04 -10.76 2.69
C LEU A 230 -10.84 -10.17 3.87
N ALA A 231 -10.57 -8.92 4.23
CA ALA A 231 -11.34 -8.19 5.22
C ALA A 231 -12.67 -7.69 4.61
N PRO A 232 -13.83 -8.11 5.14
CA PRO A 232 -15.13 -7.70 4.61
C PRO A 232 -15.28 -6.18 4.52
N ASN A 233 -15.97 -5.67 3.51
CA ASN A 233 -16.24 -4.23 3.38
C ASN A 233 -14.96 -3.35 3.45
N ILE A 234 -13.83 -3.83 2.91
CA ILE A 234 -12.55 -3.14 3.02
C ILE A 234 -12.60 -1.75 2.39
N TYR A 235 -13.33 -1.54 1.29
CA TYR A 235 -13.40 -0.24 0.63
C TYR A 235 -14.15 0.75 1.52
N THR A 236 -15.29 0.36 2.07
CA THR A 236 -16.02 1.17 3.05
C THR A 236 -15.17 1.48 4.27
N PHE A 237 -14.46 0.49 4.82
CA PHE A 237 -13.58 0.69 5.97
C PHE A 237 -12.46 1.69 5.65
N LEU A 238 -11.73 1.50 4.54
CA LEU A 238 -10.65 2.38 4.10
C LEU A 238 -11.15 3.80 3.81
N PHE A 239 -12.35 3.93 3.25
CA PHE A 239 -13.00 5.20 3.01
C PHE A 239 -13.28 5.93 4.33
N LEU A 240 -13.89 5.25 5.32
CA LEU A 240 -14.21 5.84 6.63
C LEU A 240 -12.97 6.30 7.39
N VAL A 241 -11.92 5.47 7.46
CA VAL A 241 -10.67 5.88 8.11
C VAL A 241 -9.94 6.97 7.31
N GLY A 242 -10.09 6.95 5.98
CA GLY A 242 -9.65 8.00 5.08
C GLY A 242 -10.30 9.35 5.37
N LEU A 243 -11.61 9.39 5.65
CA LEU A 243 -12.32 10.61 6.02
C LEU A 243 -11.73 11.28 7.26
N VAL A 244 -11.21 10.50 8.22
CA VAL A 244 -10.51 11.05 9.40
C VAL A 244 -9.29 11.85 8.97
N VAL A 245 -8.44 11.25 8.13
CA VAL A 245 -7.24 11.90 7.58
C VAL A 245 -7.62 13.13 6.74
N MET A 246 -8.69 13.03 5.94
CA MET A 246 -9.22 14.13 5.14
C MET A 246 -9.70 15.30 5.96
N TYR A 247 -10.39 15.03 7.07
CA TYR A 247 -10.86 16.06 7.99
C TYR A 247 -9.70 16.85 8.60
N PHE A 248 -8.70 16.16 9.15
CA PHE A 248 -7.60 16.81 9.86
C PHE A 248 -6.58 17.51 8.95
N PHE A 249 -6.38 17.03 7.72
CA PHE A 249 -5.30 17.53 6.84
C PHE A 249 -5.78 18.23 5.57
N SER A 250 -7.09 18.33 5.33
CA SER A 250 -7.67 19.01 4.18
C SER A 250 -7.14 18.51 2.83
N ILE A 251 -7.04 17.19 2.69
CA ILE A 251 -6.49 16.47 1.53
C ILE A 251 -7.56 15.90 0.60
N THR A 252 -8.84 16.16 0.85
CA THR A 252 -9.96 15.55 0.14
C THR A 252 -9.87 15.68 -1.38
N LEU A 253 -9.40 16.83 -1.88
CA LEU A 253 -9.22 17.05 -3.31
C LEU A 253 -8.16 16.14 -3.94
N VAL A 254 -7.14 15.72 -3.19
CA VAL A 254 -6.13 14.77 -3.68
C VAL A 254 -6.76 13.39 -3.84
N ALA A 255 -7.31 12.85 -2.75
CA ALA A 255 -7.89 11.51 -2.72
C ALA A 255 -9.12 11.39 -3.63
N GLY A 256 -10.05 12.36 -3.54
CA GLY A 256 -11.26 12.38 -4.35
C GLY A 256 -10.98 12.53 -5.84
N ALA A 257 -10.07 13.43 -6.25
CA ALA A 257 -9.72 13.55 -7.67
C ALA A 257 -9.00 12.30 -8.20
N ALA A 258 -8.10 11.70 -7.41
CA ALA A 258 -7.45 10.44 -7.76
C ALA A 258 -8.46 9.31 -8.02
N ALA A 259 -9.40 9.13 -7.09
CA ALA A 259 -10.41 8.10 -7.22
C ALA A 259 -11.36 8.38 -8.40
N ILE A 260 -11.91 9.60 -8.52
CA ILE A 260 -12.78 9.98 -9.66
C ILE A 260 -12.08 9.73 -11.00
N THR A 261 -10.80 10.09 -11.11
CA THR A 261 -10.02 9.83 -12.32
C THR A 261 -9.90 8.33 -12.59
N LEU A 262 -9.52 7.52 -11.60
CA LEU A 262 -9.39 6.06 -11.75
C LEU A 262 -10.70 5.39 -12.16
N PHE A 263 -11.78 5.73 -11.48
CA PHE A 263 -13.11 5.21 -11.81
C PHE A 263 -13.56 5.66 -13.20
N GLY A 264 -13.35 6.93 -13.55
CA GLY A 264 -13.71 7.47 -14.86
C GLY A 264 -12.97 6.77 -15.99
N ILE A 265 -11.66 6.57 -15.87
CA ILE A 265 -10.86 5.91 -16.91
C ILE A 265 -11.08 4.39 -16.94
N SER A 266 -11.30 3.74 -15.79
CA SER A 266 -11.68 2.32 -15.71
C SER A 266 -13.02 2.07 -16.40
N ALA A 267 -14.02 2.91 -16.12
CA ALA A 267 -15.34 2.83 -16.75
C ALA A 267 -15.27 3.08 -18.26
N LEU A 268 -14.48 4.07 -18.71
CA LEU A 268 -14.26 4.32 -20.14
C LEU A 268 -13.58 3.13 -20.84
N TYR A 269 -12.60 2.50 -20.19
CA TYR A 269 -11.94 1.31 -20.72
C TYR A 269 -12.92 0.14 -20.83
N SER A 270 -13.69 -0.11 -19.78
CA SER A 270 -14.66 -1.21 -19.73
C SER A 270 -15.76 -1.02 -20.77
N ALA A 271 -16.27 0.20 -20.93
CA ALA A 271 -17.24 0.53 -21.97
C ALA A 271 -16.68 0.38 -23.40
N GLY A 272 -15.36 0.59 -23.59
CA GLY A 272 -14.71 0.49 -24.89
C GLY A 272 -14.26 -0.93 -25.27
N THR A 273 -13.98 -1.79 -24.29
CA THR A 273 -13.38 -3.12 -24.52
C THR A 273 -14.29 -4.28 -24.15
N GLY A 274 -15.36 -4.04 -23.38
CA GLY A 274 -16.25 -5.08 -22.87
C GLY A 274 -15.66 -5.87 -21.70
N VAL A 275 -14.48 -5.51 -21.19
CA VAL A 275 -13.85 -6.15 -20.03
C VAL A 275 -13.37 -5.13 -19.00
N PRO A 276 -13.39 -5.46 -17.70
CA PRO A 276 -12.82 -4.61 -16.67
C PRO A 276 -11.33 -4.33 -16.89
N TYR A 277 -10.90 -3.12 -16.53
CA TYR A 277 -9.50 -2.74 -16.64
C TYR A 277 -8.61 -3.44 -15.59
N PHE A 278 -9.01 -3.35 -14.33
CA PHE A 278 -8.43 -4.17 -13.26
C PHE A 278 -9.24 -5.46 -13.11
N LEU A 279 -8.60 -6.48 -12.53
CA LEU A 279 -9.10 -7.86 -12.53
C LEU A 279 -10.46 -8.01 -11.82
N ASP A 280 -10.53 -7.61 -10.56
CA ASP A 280 -11.59 -7.96 -9.60
C ASP A 280 -12.26 -6.72 -8.98
N SER A 281 -11.94 -5.53 -9.50
CA SER A 281 -12.35 -4.28 -8.89
C SER A 281 -12.21 -3.11 -9.86
N GLU A 282 -12.88 -2.00 -9.57
CA GLU A 282 -12.68 -0.76 -10.33
C GLU A 282 -11.43 0.01 -9.88
N ILE A 283 -11.05 -0.16 -8.62
CA ILE A 283 -9.78 0.31 -8.05
C ILE A 283 -9.30 -0.79 -7.11
N PRO A 284 -8.11 -1.38 -7.32
CA PRO A 284 -7.58 -2.39 -6.40
C PRO A 284 -7.50 -1.87 -4.96
N ALA A 285 -7.88 -2.68 -3.97
CA ALA A 285 -7.91 -2.28 -2.56
C ALA A 285 -6.59 -1.64 -2.07
N ALA A 286 -5.45 -2.15 -2.55
CA ALA A 286 -4.14 -1.59 -2.22
C ALA A 286 -3.88 -0.20 -2.84
N VAL A 287 -4.41 0.08 -4.04
CA VAL A 287 -4.39 1.42 -4.65
C VAL A 287 -5.30 2.36 -3.85
N PHE A 288 -6.47 1.86 -3.43
CA PHE A 288 -7.41 2.59 -2.60
C PHE A 288 -6.86 2.90 -1.20
N LEU A 289 -6.05 2.01 -0.63
CA LEU A 289 -5.27 2.28 0.58
C LEU A 289 -4.23 3.39 0.34
N GLY A 290 -3.51 3.32 -0.79
CA GLY A 290 -2.49 4.31 -1.18
C GLY A 290 -3.06 5.72 -1.34
N LEU A 291 -4.23 5.86 -1.98
CA LEU A 291 -4.83 7.17 -2.20
C LEU A 291 -5.32 7.83 -0.90
N HIS A 292 -5.61 7.05 0.15
CA HIS A 292 -6.02 7.55 1.46
C HIS A 292 -4.86 7.79 2.42
N LEU A 293 -3.81 6.95 2.40
CA LEU A 293 -2.78 6.93 3.45
C LEU A 293 -1.34 7.13 2.98
N LEU A 294 -1.05 7.05 1.67
CA LEU A 294 0.31 7.17 1.14
C LEU A 294 0.57 8.51 0.46
N ILE A 295 -0.35 8.99 -0.37
CA ILE A 295 -0.19 10.25 -1.13
C ILE A 295 -0.67 11.49 -0.38
N THR A 296 -1.10 11.32 0.86
CA THR A 296 -1.87 12.29 1.62
C THR A 296 -1.03 13.08 2.62
N ASP A 297 0.28 12.88 2.65
CA ASP A 297 1.17 13.68 3.49
C ASP A 297 1.14 15.17 3.03
N PRO A 298 0.72 16.11 3.89
CA PRO A 298 0.67 17.54 3.56
C PRO A 298 2.05 18.15 3.28
N SER A 299 3.12 17.51 3.73
CA SER A 299 4.49 17.99 3.52
C SER A 299 4.99 17.76 2.09
N THR A 300 4.46 16.73 1.42
CA THR A 300 4.91 16.25 0.10
C THR A 300 3.82 16.33 -0.97
N SER A 301 2.74 17.06 -0.70
CA SER A 301 1.66 17.33 -1.65
C SER A 301 1.48 18.84 -1.88
N PRO A 302 0.78 19.26 -2.96
CA PRO A 302 0.48 20.67 -3.21
C PRO A 302 -0.44 21.29 -2.15
N ARG A 303 -0.30 22.60 -1.92
CA ARG A 303 -1.09 23.31 -0.91
C ARG A 303 -2.37 23.93 -1.47
N THR A 304 -2.35 24.33 -2.74
CA THR A 304 -3.47 25.00 -3.41
C THR A 304 -4.58 24.01 -3.78
N PRO A 305 -5.86 24.43 -3.80
CA PRO A 305 -6.97 23.57 -4.23
C PRO A 305 -6.75 22.99 -5.63
N LEU A 306 -6.46 23.82 -6.62
CA LEU A 306 -6.18 23.37 -7.98
C LEU A 306 -4.97 22.42 -8.04
N GLY A 307 -3.89 22.72 -7.31
CA GLY A 307 -2.72 21.85 -7.25
C GLY A 307 -3.04 20.47 -6.68
N LYS A 308 -3.88 20.40 -5.63
CA LYS A 308 -4.34 19.13 -5.05
C LYS A 308 -5.17 18.32 -6.05
N THR A 309 -6.07 18.97 -6.79
CA THR A 309 -6.86 18.31 -7.84
C THR A 309 -5.95 17.75 -8.94
N ILE A 310 -5.03 18.57 -9.48
CA ILE A 310 -4.07 18.12 -10.50
C ILE A 310 -3.22 16.95 -10.00
N PHE A 311 -2.72 17.04 -8.77
CA PHE A 311 -1.93 15.98 -8.17
C PHE A 311 -2.70 14.68 -8.01
N GLY A 312 -3.97 14.75 -7.58
CA GLY A 312 -4.86 13.59 -7.52
C GLY A 312 -5.11 12.98 -8.90
N MET A 313 -5.45 13.80 -9.91
CA MET A 313 -5.66 13.32 -11.28
C MET A 313 -4.40 12.64 -11.85
N LEU A 314 -3.22 13.22 -11.63
CA LEU A 314 -1.95 12.63 -12.06
C LEU A 314 -1.65 11.31 -11.33
N TYR A 315 -2.06 11.15 -10.07
CA TYR A 315 -1.98 9.85 -9.41
C TYR A 315 -2.86 8.81 -10.10
N GLY A 316 -4.13 9.15 -10.37
CA GLY A 316 -5.04 8.21 -11.04
C GLY A 316 -4.55 7.81 -12.43
N LEU A 317 -4.13 8.78 -13.24
CA LEU A 317 -3.52 8.53 -14.55
C LEU A 317 -2.21 7.74 -14.45
N GLY A 318 -1.39 8.05 -13.45
CA GLY A 318 -0.10 7.39 -13.25
C GLY A 318 -0.24 5.93 -12.84
N VAL A 319 -1.17 5.61 -11.93
CA VAL A 319 -1.49 4.23 -11.56
C VAL A 319 -2.00 3.45 -12.77
N PHE A 320 -2.98 4.01 -13.51
CA PHE A 320 -3.49 3.38 -14.72
C PHE A 320 -2.38 3.16 -15.76
N GLY A 321 -1.59 4.19 -16.09
CA GLY A 321 -0.50 4.05 -17.05
C GLY A 321 0.55 3.01 -16.62
N LEU A 322 0.95 3.02 -15.34
CA LEU A 322 1.93 2.07 -14.82
C LEU A 322 1.39 0.64 -14.74
N TYR A 323 0.11 0.45 -14.46
CA TYR A 323 -0.51 -0.87 -14.47
C TYR A 323 -0.41 -1.52 -15.86
N THR A 324 -0.75 -0.77 -16.92
CA THR A 324 -0.57 -1.23 -18.31
C THR A 324 0.90 -1.50 -18.63
N LEU A 325 1.81 -0.59 -18.25
CA LEU A 325 3.24 -0.72 -18.56
C LEU A 325 3.88 -1.92 -17.86
N LEU A 326 3.58 -2.14 -16.58
CA LEU A 326 4.10 -3.26 -15.83
C LEU A 326 3.55 -4.58 -16.37
N GLY A 327 2.27 -4.61 -16.71
CA GLY A 327 1.63 -5.77 -17.32
C GLY A 327 2.27 -6.15 -18.65
N SER A 328 2.54 -5.17 -19.52
CA SER A 328 3.20 -5.44 -20.82
C SER A 328 4.66 -5.90 -20.69
N MET A 329 5.31 -5.56 -19.58
CA MET A 329 6.66 -6.04 -19.23
C MET A 329 6.65 -7.39 -18.49
N GLY A 330 5.49 -8.00 -18.24
CA GLY A 330 5.37 -9.21 -17.41
C GLY A 330 5.76 -9.00 -15.94
N SER A 331 5.86 -7.74 -15.50
CA SER A 331 6.21 -7.39 -14.12
C SER A 331 4.96 -7.35 -13.24
N PRO A 332 5.06 -7.73 -11.94
CA PRO A 332 3.92 -7.68 -11.03
C PRO A 332 3.30 -6.29 -10.97
N THR A 333 2.01 -6.19 -11.30
CA THR A 333 1.33 -4.91 -11.47
C THR A 333 1.11 -4.15 -10.18
N PHE A 334 1.23 -4.83 -9.01
CA PHE A 334 1.07 -4.19 -7.71
C PHE A 334 2.11 -3.07 -7.43
N TYR A 335 3.19 -2.98 -8.22
CA TYR A 335 4.16 -1.90 -8.10
C TYR A 335 3.67 -0.53 -8.61
N ASP A 336 2.58 -0.51 -9.38
CA ASP A 336 1.95 0.70 -9.95
C ASP A 336 1.80 1.86 -8.93
N LYS A 337 1.18 1.57 -7.79
CA LYS A 337 0.94 2.46 -6.66
C LYS A 337 2.20 2.85 -5.90
N LEU A 338 3.28 2.07 -5.99
CA LEU A 338 4.54 2.35 -5.28
C LEU A 338 5.45 3.25 -6.12
N LEU A 339 5.49 3.02 -7.43
CA LEU A 339 6.33 3.77 -8.37
C LEU A 339 5.77 5.16 -8.69
N VAL A 340 4.43 5.31 -8.72
CA VAL A 340 3.81 6.60 -9.05
C VAL A 340 4.10 7.70 -8.02
N VAL A 341 4.20 7.35 -6.73
CA VAL A 341 4.23 8.36 -5.65
C VAL A 341 5.52 9.19 -5.64
N PRO A 342 6.72 8.61 -5.76
CA PRO A 342 7.94 9.41 -5.91
C PRO A 342 7.92 10.33 -7.14
N LEU A 343 7.39 9.85 -8.27
CA LEU A 343 7.25 10.66 -9.49
C LEU A 343 6.34 11.87 -9.26
N LEU A 344 5.23 11.67 -8.54
CA LEU A 344 4.35 12.75 -8.13
C LEU A 344 5.00 13.71 -7.15
N ASN A 345 5.74 13.22 -6.16
CA ASN A 345 6.44 14.09 -5.20
C ASN A 345 7.42 15.04 -5.92
N LEU A 346 8.09 14.57 -6.98
CA LEU A 346 8.93 15.43 -7.84
C LEU A 346 8.10 16.44 -8.63
N SER A 347 6.90 16.07 -9.09
CA SER A 347 6.03 16.94 -9.87
C SER A 347 5.42 18.09 -9.04
N VAL A 348 5.36 17.98 -7.71
CA VAL A 348 4.82 19.04 -6.82
C VAL A 348 5.45 20.40 -7.09
N ILE A 349 6.75 20.44 -7.36
CA ILE A 349 7.47 21.69 -7.63
C ILE A 349 6.94 22.34 -8.91
N ALA A 350 6.75 21.54 -9.96
CA ALA A 350 6.22 22.01 -11.23
C ALA A 350 4.74 22.43 -11.09
N ILE A 351 3.93 21.63 -10.40
CA ILE A 351 2.51 21.93 -10.14
C ILE A 351 2.39 23.24 -9.37
N ASP A 352 3.11 23.41 -8.25
CA ASP A 352 3.07 24.62 -7.44
C ASP A 352 3.49 25.86 -8.26
N ARG A 353 4.49 25.75 -9.13
CA ARG A 353 4.90 26.86 -10.03
C ARG A 353 3.82 27.17 -11.07
N SER A 354 3.29 26.14 -11.75
CA SER A 354 2.28 26.31 -12.79
C SER A 354 1.02 26.95 -12.22
N VAL A 355 0.55 26.48 -11.07
CA VAL A 355 -0.61 27.07 -10.39
C VAL A 355 -0.34 28.51 -9.98
N ARG A 356 0.85 28.85 -9.47
CA ARG A 356 1.20 30.25 -9.12
C ARG A 356 1.24 31.20 -10.33
N SER A 357 1.44 30.68 -11.55
CA SER A 357 1.44 31.51 -12.76
C SER A 357 0.02 31.92 -13.21
N ILE A 358 -1.01 31.27 -12.68
CA ILE A 358 -2.42 31.57 -12.98
C ILE A 358 -2.86 32.75 -12.12
N HIS A 359 -3.12 33.90 -12.75
CA HIS A 359 -3.52 35.14 -12.07
C HIS A 359 -5.03 35.23 -11.79
N SER A 360 -5.82 34.26 -12.26
CA SER A 360 -7.28 34.23 -12.07
C SER A 360 -7.66 33.48 -10.79
N GLN A 361 -8.23 34.21 -9.82
CA GLN A 361 -8.76 33.61 -8.58
C GLN A 361 -9.90 32.60 -8.84
N ALA A 362 -10.63 32.74 -9.95
CA ALA A 362 -11.70 31.81 -10.33
C ALA A 362 -11.18 30.45 -10.82
N LEU A 363 -9.96 30.40 -11.38
CA LEU A 363 -9.33 29.14 -11.82
C LEU A 363 -8.53 28.48 -10.70
N LEU A 364 -7.94 29.28 -9.80
CA LEU A 364 -7.16 28.79 -8.66
C LEU A 364 -8.01 28.06 -7.61
N ASN A 365 -9.24 28.54 -7.44
CA ASN A 365 -10.18 27.97 -6.50
C ASN A 365 -11.24 27.19 -7.27
N VAL A 366 -11.37 25.90 -6.95
CA VAL A 366 -12.42 25.04 -7.52
C VAL A 366 -13.82 25.60 -7.20
N TRP A 367 -13.94 26.39 -6.12
CA TRP A 367 -15.16 27.05 -5.66
C TRP A 367 -14.87 28.48 -5.22
N ARG A 368 -15.84 29.41 -5.28
CA ARG A 368 -15.66 30.76 -4.72
C ARG A 368 -15.35 30.69 -3.22
N GLU A 369 -14.31 31.41 -2.79
CA GLU A 369 -13.87 31.44 -1.37
C GLU A 369 -14.99 31.87 -0.40
N SER A 370 -15.92 32.72 -0.87
CA SER A 370 -17.04 33.21 -0.07
C SER A 370 -18.14 32.19 0.18
N TRP A 371 -18.21 31.09 -0.58
CA TRP A 371 -19.31 30.13 -0.47
C TRP A 371 -19.29 29.27 0.79
N PHE A 372 -18.12 29.01 1.37
CA PHE A 372 -18.01 28.05 2.47
C PHE A 372 -17.35 28.58 3.73
N GLY A 373 -17.14 29.90 3.86
CA GLY A 373 -16.68 30.53 5.11
C GLY A 373 -15.44 29.86 5.73
N GLY A 374 -14.46 29.45 4.91
CA GLY A 374 -13.25 28.74 5.36
C GLY A 374 -13.40 27.23 5.58
N ARG A 375 -14.59 26.65 5.37
CA ARG A 375 -14.89 25.21 5.48
C ARG A 375 -14.98 24.49 4.14
N ALA A 376 -14.26 24.96 3.13
CA ALA A 376 -14.29 24.38 1.78
C ALA A 376 -13.94 22.88 1.77
N ASN A 377 -13.06 22.42 2.66
CA ASN A 377 -12.75 20.99 2.77
C ASN A 377 -13.96 20.14 3.18
N LEU A 378 -14.84 20.64 4.06
CA LEU A 378 -16.05 19.90 4.44
C LEU A 378 -17.01 19.77 3.25
N ALA A 379 -17.12 20.80 2.42
CA ALA A 379 -17.92 20.71 1.19
C ALA A 379 -17.36 19.65 0.22
N HIS A 380 -16.03 19.64 0.03
CA HIS A 380 -15.39 18.59 -0.76
C HIS A 380 -15.61 17.20 -0.16
N MET A 381 -15.57 17.06 1.17
CA MET A 381 -15.83 15.79 1.85
C MET A 381 -17.27 15.34 1.65
N SER A 382 -18.25 16.23 1.78
CA SER A 382 -19.65 15.90 1.52
C SER A 382 -19.88 15.42 0.10
N ILE A 383 -19.27 16.09 -0.89
CA ILE A 383 -19.33 15.66 -2.30
C ILE A 383 -18.68 14.29 -2.46
N TRP A 384 -17.50 14.09 -1.86
CA TRP A 384 -16.79 12.81 -1.92
C TRP A 384 -17.59 11.67 -1.27
N ILE A 385 -18.28 11.93 -0.16
CA ILE A 385 -19.21 10.99 0.49
C ILE A 385 -20.37 10.65 -0.43
N VAL A 386 -21.00 11.64 -1.07
CA VAL A 386 -22.09 11.40 -2.02
C VAL A 386 -21.61 10.54 -3.18
N ILE A 387 -20.46 10.87 -3.76
CA ILE A 387 -19.87 10.09 -4.87
C ILE A 387 -19.61 8.65 -4.42
N PHE A 388 -18.90 8.44 -3.32
CA PHE A 388 -18.58 7.10 -2.83
C PHE A 388 -19.85 6.30 -2.47
N ALA A 389 -20.86 6.94 -1.86
CA ALA A 389 -22.13 6.29 -1.55
C ALA A 389 -22.90 5.89 -2.82
N SER A 390 -22.94 6.76 -3.84
CA SER A 390 -23.55 6.43 -5.13
C SER A 390 -22.86 5.23 -5.79
N MET A 391 -21.52 5.18 -5.71
CA MET A 391 -20.74 4.09 -6.29
C MET A 391 -20.93 2.78 -5.55
N SER A 392 -21.02 2.84 -4.22
CA SER A 392 -21.31 1.66 -3.41
C SER A 392 -22.72 1.14 -3.68
N PHE A 393 -23.71 2.04 -3.87
CA PHE A 393 -25.06 1.66 -4.25
C PHE A 393 -25.13 1.02 -5.65
N LEU A 394 -24.29 1.45 -6.58
CA LEU A 394 -24.16 0.86 -7.92
C LEU A 394 -23.32 -0.43 -7.95
N GLY A 395 -22.86 -0.89 -6.79
CA GLY A 395 -22.07 -2.11 -6.68
C GLY A 395 -20.65 -2.01 -7.26
N LYS A 396 -20.05 -0.81 -7.20
CA LYS A 396 -18.68 -0.54 -7.73
C LYS A 396 -17.59 -0.55 -6.66
N THR A 397 -17.91 -1.00 -5.44
CA THR A 397 -16.99 -1.01 -4.29
C THR A 397 -16.91 -2.39 -3.63
N ASP A 398 -17.70 -2.63 -2.57
CA ASP A 398 -17.62 -3.84 -1.73
C ASP A 398 -18.54 -4.99 -2.18
N SER A 399 -19.33 -4.82 -3.24
CA SER A 399 -20.19 -5.86 -3.81
C SER A 399 -19.46 -6.70 -4.86
N MET A 400 -20.11 -7.79 -5.30
CA MET A 400 -19.64 -8.60 -6.43
C MET A 400 -19.27 -7.73 -7.63
N HIS A 401 -18.03 -7.91 -8.11
CA HIS A 401 -17.55 -7.31 -9.33
C HIS A 401 -17.69 -8.31 -10.48
N GLU A 402 -17.93 -7.83 -11.70
CA GLU A 402 -18.07 -8.69 -12.89
C GLU A 402 -16.82 -9.57 -13.10
N GLY A 403 -15.64 -9.01 -12.84
CA GLY A 403 -14.38 -9.73 -12.90
C GLY A 403 -14.14 -10.75 -11.78
N ASP A 404 -14.99 -10.86 -10.76
CA ASP A 404 -14.95 -11.95 -9.78
C ASP A 404 -15.45 -13.28 -10.39
N SER A 405 -16.29 -13.20 -11.44
CA SER A 405 -16.85 -14.37 -12.11
C SER A 405 -15.83 -14.98 -13.07
N LEU A 406 -15.37 -16.21 -12.78
CA LEU A 406 -14.54 -16.95 -13.72
C LEU A 406 -15.27 -17.25 -15.05
N PRO A 407 -16.57 -17.66 -15.06
CA PRO A 407 -17.32 -17.83 -16.30
C PRO A 407 -17.38 -16.57 -17.19
N PHE A 408 -17.39 -15.37 -16.59
CA PHE A 408 -17.28 -14.12 -17.35
C PHE A 408 -15.97 -14.06 -18.14
N TRP A 409 -14.83 -14.41 -17.53
CA TRP A 409 -13.54 -14.41 -18.20
C TRP A 409 -13.40 -15.49 -19.27
N GLU A 410 -13.98 -16.68 -19.04
CA GLU A 410 -14.07 -17.73 -20.07
C GLU A 410 -14.84 -17.24 -21.29
N GLN A 411 -16.01 -16.63 -21.08
CA GLN A 411 -16.84 -16.08 -22.16
C GLN A 411 -16.15 -14.91 -22.88
N ALA A 412 -15.48 -14.03 -22.13
CA ALA A 412 -14.73 -12.91 -22.69
C ALA A 412 -13.54 -13.39 -23.53
N CYS A 413 -12.84 -14.44 -23.10
CA CYS A 413 -11.77 -15.08 -23.87
C CYS A 413 -12.32 -15.73 -25.14
N ALA A 414 -13.42 -16.48 -25.04
CA ALA A 414 -14.09 -17.09 -26.20
C ALA A 414 -14.61 -16.05 -27.21
N SER A 415 -14.91 -14.84 -26.75
CA SER A 415 -15.35 -13.71 -27.58
C SER A 415 -14.18 -12.85 -28.10
N GLU A 416 -12.93 -13.32 -27.90
CA GLU A 416 -11.69 -12.64 -28.33
C GLU A 416 -11.54 -11.22 -27.77
N LEU A 417 -12.07 -10.95 -26.57
CA LEU A 417 -11.95 -9.63 -25.95
C LEU A 417 -10.51 -9.35 -25.50
N PRO A 418 -10.08 -8.06 -25.50
CA PRO A 418 -8.70 -7.70 -25.22
C PRO A 418 -8.22 -8.22 -23.87
N ASN A 419 -7.07 -8.91 -23.86
CA ASN A 419 -6.43 -9.48 -22.67
C ASN A 419 -7.26 -10.51 -21.88
N ALA A 420 -8.47 -10.88 -22.32
CA ALA A 420 -9.38 -11.73 -21.54
C ALA A 420 -8.81 -13.12 -21.28
N CYS A 421 -8.23 -13.76 -22.30
CA CYS A 421 -7.62 -15.07 -22.18
C CYS A 421 -6.44 -15.11 -21.20
N GLY A 422 -5.55 -14.11 -21.25
CA GLY A 422 -4.44 -14.01 -20.30
C GLY A 422 -4.92 -13.81 -18.86
N ARG A 423 -6.02 -13.06 -18.67
CA ARG A 423 -6.66 -12.82 -17.38
C ARG A 423 -7.31 -14.08 -16.81
N MET A 424 -8.00 -14.83 -17.67
CA MET A 424 -8.60 -16.13 -17.33
C MET A 424 -7.52 -17.10 -16.84
N LEU A 425 -6.43 -17.27 -17.60
CA LEU A 425 -5.30 -18.13 -17.19
C LEU A 425 -4.66 -17.66 -15.88
N GLN A 426 -4.53 -16.34 -15.68
CA GLN A 426 -4.01 -15.78 -14.44
C GLN A 426 -4.91 -16.11 -13.23
N LEU A 427 -6.23 -16.06 -13.40
CA LEU A 427 -7.20 -16.41 -12.38
C LEU A 427 -7.16 -17.90 -12.04
N GLU A 428 -7.20 -18.78 -13.05
CA GLU A 428 -7.10 -20.24 -12.84
C GLU A 428 -5.78 -20.62 -12.15
N ALA A 429 -4.66 -20.00 -12.55
CA ALA A 429 -3.36 -20.20 -11.89
C ALA A 429 -3.42 -19.80 -10.41
N SER A 430 -4.05 -18.66 -10.11
CA SER A 430 -4.23 -18.19 -8.74
C SER A 430 -5.11 -19.14 -7.93
N TYR A 431 -6.23 -19.61 -8.50
CA TYR A 431 -7.13 -20.55 -7.83
C TYR A 431 -6.49 -21.92 -7.61
N CYS A 432 -5.73 -22.42 -8.59
CA CYS A 432 -4.93 -23.63 -8.41
C CYS A 432 -3.87 -23.43 -7.32
N GLY A 433 -3.25 -22.25 -7.26
CA GLY A 433 -2.34 -21.82 -6.19
C GLY A 433 -2.99 -21.90 -4.79
N ASP A 434 -4.27 -21.56 -4.71
CA ASP A 434 -5.10 -21.64 -3.50
C ASP A 434 -5.70 -23.04 -3.24
N ASN A 435 -5.30 -24.04 -4.04
CA ASN A 435 -5.75 -25.43 -3.98
C ASN A 435 -7.19 -25.68 -4.46
N ALA A 436 -7.68 -24.89 -5.41
CA ALA A 436 -8.84 -25.29 -6.22
C ALA A 436 -8.38 -26.34 -7.23
N ALA A 437 -8.74 -27.60 -6.99
CA ALA A 437 -8.34 -28.75 -7.78
C ALA A 437 -8.91 -28.69 -9.19
N TRP A 438 -10.15 -28.20 -9.33
CA TRP A 438 -10.77 -27.91 -10.62
C TRP A 438 -9.93 -26.93 -11.45
N ALA A 439 -9.50 -25.82 -10.84
CA ALA A 439 -8.72 -24.79 -11.55
C ALA A 439 -7.36 -25.33 -11.99
N CYS A 440 -6.73 -26.21 -11.19
CA CYS A 440 -5.51 -26.91 -11.60
C CYS A 440 -5.73 -27.79 -12.83
N ASN A 441 -6.87 -28.48 -12.93
CA ASN A 441 -7.21 -29.26 -14.12
C ASN A 441 -7.37 -28.37 -15.35
N GLU A 442 -8.14 -27.28 -15.23
CA GLU A 442 -8.45 -26.43 -16.38
C GLU A 442 -7.22 -25.69 -16.92
N ILE A 443 -6.38 -25.13 -16.04
CA ILE A 443 -5.14 -24.49 -16.51
C ILE A 443 -4.18 -25.51 -17.14
N GLY A 444 -4.08 -26.72 -16.58
CA GLY A 444 -3.32 -27.82 -17.16
C GLY A 444 -3.85 -28.21 -18.55
N ALA A 445 -5.17 -28.18 -18.73
CA ALA A 445 -5.84 -28.43 -20.00
C ALA A 445 -5.47 -27.38 -21.06
N HIS A 446 -5.47 -26.09 -20.71
CA HIS A 446 -5.11 -25.03 -21.66
C HIS A 446 -3.66 -25.15 -22.13
N TYR A 447 -2.72 -25.49 -21.25
CA TYR A 447 -1.32 -25.75 -21.61
C TYR A 447 -1.14 -27.04 -22.42
N ARG A 448 -1.98 -28.07 -22.24
CA ARG A 448 -1.93 -29.25 -23.11
C ARG A 448 -2.45 -28.94 -24.50
N GLU A 449 -3.65 -28.35 -24.57
CA GLU A 449 -4.37 -28.13 -25.82
C GLU A 449 -3.71 -27.09 -26.74
N GLY A 450 -2.95 -26.14 -26.18
CA GLY A 450 -2.22 -25.14 -26.96
C GLY A 450 -3.12 -24.16 -27.73
N LYS A 451 -4.41 -24.06 -27.37
CA LYS A 451 -5.39 -23.22 -28.08
C LYS A 451 -5.35 -21.75 -27.67
N ILE A 452 -5.15 -21.51 -26.36
CA ILE A 452 -5.21 -20.18 -25.75
C ILE A 452 -3.81 -19.66 -25.41
N THR A 453 -2.90 -20.57 -25.07
CA THR A 453 -1.49 -20.31 -24.79
C THR A 453 -0.62 -21.33 -25.52
N GLU A 454 0.68 -21.10 -25.60
CA GLU A 454 1.60 -22.07 -26.20
C GLU A 454 1.54 -23.39 -25.41
N SER A 455 1.60 -24.50 -26.14
CA SER A 455 1.58 -25.82 -25.50
C SER A 455 2.84 -26.01 -24.66
N ASP A 456 2.65 -26.41 -23.40
CA ASP A 456 3.72 -26.69 -22.45
C ASP A 456 3.37 -27.97 -21.68
N GLU A 457 3.95 -29.09 -22.13
CA GLU A 457 3.68 -30.40 -21.55
C GLU A 457 4.16 -30.51 -20.10
N GLU A 458 5.31 -29.93 -19.77
CA GLU A 458 5.87 -29.98 -18.41
C GLU A 458 4.95 -29.23 -17.43
N LEU A 459 4.56 -28.01 -17.80
CA LEU A 459 3.68 -27.19 -16.97
C LEU A 459 2.27 -27.79 -16.87
N SER A 460 1.76 -28.33 -17.97
CA SER A 460 0.49 -29.06 -18.01
C SER A 460 0.48 -30.25 -17.03
N LEU A 461 1.51 -31.10 -17.09
CA LEU A 461 1.65 -32.26 -16.19
C LEU A 461 1.81 -31.81 -14.73
N ALA A 462 2.53 -30.72 -14.46
CA ALA A 462 2.68 -30.19 -13.11
C ALA A 462 1.32 -29.76 -12.52
N TYR A 463 0.48 -29.09 -13.31
CA TYR A 463 -0.86 -28.70 -12.89
C TYR A 463 -1.80 -29.90 -12.70
N PHE A 464 -1.79 -30.87 -13.62
CA PHE A 464 -2.56 -32.11 -13.44
C PHE A 464 -2.11 -32.92 -12.24
N SER A 465 -0.80 -33.01 -11.99
CA SER A 465 -0.25 -33.64 -10.78
C SER A 465 -0.82 -32.99 -9.53
N ARG A 466 -0.81 -31.65 -9.46
CA ARG A 466 -1.37 -30.92 -8.32
C ARG A 466 -2.88 -31.13 -8.17
N GLY A 467 -3.65 -31.08 -9.26
CA GLY A 467 -5.08 -31.39 -9.22
C GLY A 467 -5.37 -32.82 -8.74
N CYS A 468 -4.54 -33.78 -9.16
CA CYS A 468 -4.65 -35.17 -8.74
C CYS A 468 -4.28 -35.39 -7.26
N GLU A 469 -3.26 -34.70 -6.75
CA GLU A 469 -2.93 -34.69 -5.30
C GLU A 469 -4.09 -34.15 -4.46
N LEU A 470 -4.84 -33.19 -5.01
CA LEU A 470 -6.08 -32.67 -4.44
C LEU A 470 -7.30 -33.57 -4.67
N LYS A 471 -7.08 -34.78 -5.21
CA LYS A 471 -8.08 -35.84 -5.45
C LYS A 471 -9.16 -35.48 -6.47
N PHE A 472 -8.82 -34.65 -7.46
CA PHE A 472 -9.71 -34.36 -8.57
C PHE A 472 -9.57 -35.42 -9.67
N GLN A 473 -10.65 -36.14 -9.96
CA GLN A 473 -10.62 -37.34 -10.80
C GLN A 473 -10.17 -37.02 -12.23
N ALA A 474 -10.73 -35.99 -12.86
CA ALA A 474 -10.33 -35.55 -14.19
C ALA A 474 -8.83 -35.25 -14.30
N ALA A 475 -8.24 -34.59 -13.29
CA ALA A 475 -6.81 -34.28 -13.27
C ALA A 475 -5.95 -35.55 -13.21
N CYS A 476 -6.35 -36.55 -12.41
CA CYS A 476 -5.66 -37.84 -12.37
C CYS A 476 -5.75 -38.60 -13.71
N LEU A 477 -6.90 -38.55 -14.38
CA LEU A 477 -7.07 -39.18 -15.69
C LEU A 477 -6.19 -38.50 -16.74
N ASN A 478 -6.16 -37.17 -16.77
CA ASN A 478 -5.31 -36.39 -17.66
C ASN A 478 -3.82 -36.64 -17.40
N LEU A 479 -3.42 -36.90 -16.16
CA LEU A 479 -2.04 -37.25 -15.82
C LEU A 479 -1.63 -38.63 -16.36
N LEU A 480 -2.58 -39.58 -16.41
CA LEU A 480 -2.32 -40.97 -16.81
C LEU A 480 -2.37 -41.20 -18.32
N ASP A 481 -3.20 -40.43 -19.03
CA ASP A 481 -3.40 -40.55 -20.46
C ASP A 481 -3.19 -39.19 -21.15
N GLN A 482 -2.16 -39.11 -22.00
CA GLN A 482 -1.79 -37.89 -22.71
C GLN A 482 -2.76 -37.55 -23.85
N ASP A 483 -3.44 -38.56 -24.40
CA ASP A 483 -4.41 -38.39 -25.49
C ASP A 483 -5.81 -38.05 -24.98
N LEU A 484 -6.03 -38.20 -23.67
CA LEU A 484 -7.28 -37.86 -22.99
C LEU A 484 -7.30 -36.39 -22.54
N MET A 485 -8.49 -35.79 -22.64
CA MET A 485 -8.84 -34.50 -22.05
C MET A 485 -10.15 -34.62 -21.27
N ALA A 486 -10.05 -35.03 -20.01
CA ALA A 486 -11.15 -35.07 -19.05
C ALA A 486 -11.36 -33.68 -18.41
N ARG A 487 -12.62 -33.25 -18.35
CA ARG A 487 -13.05 -32.05 -17.61
C ARG A 487 -14.30 -32.41 -16.81
N GLU A 488 -14.42 -31.87 -15.62
CA GLU A 488 -15.52 -32.10 -14.67
C GLU A 488 -15.99 -30.75 -14.11
N THR A 489 -17.19 -30.68 -13.52
CA THR A 489 -17.66 -29.46 -12.84
C THR A 489 -16.90 -29.26 -11.52
N PRO A 490 -16.73 -28.00 -11.05
CA PRO A 490 -16.10 -27.73 -9.76
C PRO A 490 -16.82 -28.44 -8.60
N HIS A 491 -16.06 -29.00 -7.66
CA HIS A 491 -16.62 -29.58 -6.44
C HIS A 491 -16.88 -28.50 -5.38
N GLU A 492 -17.55 -28.88 -4.29
CA GLU A 492 -17.91 -27.94 -3.21
C GLU A 492 -16.68 -27.18 -2.65
N LEU A 493 -15.54 -27.88 -2.48
CA LEU A 493 -14.31 -27.25 -2.00
C LEU A 493 -13.73 -26.26 -3.01
N ASP A 494 -13.85 -26.53 -4.32
CA ASP A 494 -13.46 -25.60 -5.37
C ASP A 494 -14.36 -24.37 -5.35
N LEU A 495 -15.69 -24.56 -5.26
CA LEU A 495 -16.65 -23.45 -5.21
C LEU A 495 -16.40 -22.49 -4.05
N ARG A 496 -15.93 -22.99 -2.91
CA ARG A 496 -15.55 -22.12 -1.77
C ARG A 496 -14.38 -21.18 -2.09
N LEU A 497 -13.56 -21.53 -3.07
CA LEU A 497 -12.43 -20.72 -3.55
C LEU A 497 -12.78 -19.91 -4.81
N LEU A 498 -13.53 -20.48 -5.73
CA LEU A 498 -13.91 -19.87 -7.01
C LEU A 498 -14.95 -18.75 -6.86
N LEU A 499 -15.82 -18.83 -5.84
CA LEU A 499 -16.91 -17.89 -5.62
C LEU A 499 -16.57 -16.80 -4.60
N ARG A 500 -15.30 -16.61 -4.26
CA ARG A 500 -14.89 -15.61 -3.27
C ARG A 500 -15.10 -14.22 -3.85
N GLU A 501 -15.96 -13.43 -3.20
CA GLU A 501 -16.12 -12.00 -3.48
C GLU A 501 -15.37 -11.21 -2.43
N GLY A 502 -14.60 -10.22 -2.86
CA GLY A 502 -13.74 -9.45 -1.96
C GLY A 502 -12.93 -10.38 -1.05
N GLY A 503 -12.37 -11.48 -1.58
CA GLY A 503 -11.52 -12.40 -0.82
C GLY A 503 -12.15 -13.16 0.36
N GLN A 504 -13.46 -13.10 0.61
CA GLN A 504 -14.06 -13.79 1.76
C GLN A 504 -13.97 -15.32 1.61
N ASN A 505 -13.49 -16.02 2.64
CA ASN A 505 -13.55 -17.49 2.64
C ASN A 505 -14.99 -17.96 2.88
N LEU A 506 -15.46 -18.90 2.06
CA LEU A 506 -16.83 -19.43 2.15
C LEU A 506 -16.88 -20.70 3.01
N MET A 507 -16.04 -20.81 4.05
CA MET A 507 -15.91 -22.03 4.86
C MET A 507 -17.14 -22.35 5.72
N SER A 508 -17.94 -21.35 6.08
CA SER A 508 -19.19 -21.55 6.80
C SER A 508 -20.43 -21.61 5.90
N ALA A 509 -20.29 -21.36 4.59
CA ALA A 509 -21.40 -21.41 3.66
C ALA A 509 -21.92 -22.84 3.52
N SER A 510 -23.25 -22.96 3.49
CA SER A 510 -23.95 -24.20 3.17
C SER A 510 -23.82 -24.52 1.68
N THR A 511 -24.00 -25.79 1.31
CA THR A 511 -23.95 -26.21 -0.09
C THR A 511 -25.02 -25.49 -0.92
N GLN A 512 -26.21 -25.22 -0.38
CA GLN A 512 -27.24 -24.47 -1.09
C GLN A 512 -26.79 -23.04 -1.40
N GLU A 513 -26.26 -22.31 -0.42
CA GLU A 513 -25.73 -20.96 -0.62
C GLU A 513 -24.60 -20.93 -1.65
N LEU A 514 -23.74 -21.96 -1.68
CA LEU A 514 -22.67 -22.07 -2.68
C LEU A 514 -23.24 -22.22 -4.10
N TYR A 515 -24.31 -23.00 -4.29
CA TYR A 515 -24.94 -23.18 -5.61
C TYR A 515 -25.74 -21.95 -6.04
N GLU A 516 -26.42 -21.28 -5.12
CA GLU A 516 -27.07 -20.00 -5.39
C GLU A 516 -26.05 -18.97 -5.87
N LYS A 517 -24.94 -18.83 -5.14
CA LYS A 517 -23.84 -17.93 -5.49
C LYS A 517 -23.12 -18.34 -6.78
N ALA A 518 -22.95 -19.63 -7.03
CA ALA A 518 -22.43 -20.12 -8.30
C ALA A 518 -23.33 -19.71 -9.48
N CYS A 519 -24.65 -19.74 -9.29
CA CYS A 519 -25.58 -19.26 -10.32
C CYS A 519 -25.47 -17.73 -10.51
N GLU A 520 -25.32 -16.94 -9.45
CA GLU A 520 -25.04 -15.50 -9.54
C GLU A 520 -23.73 -15.19 -10.28
N HIS A 521 -22.73 -16.06 -10.14
CA HIS A 521 -21.46 -16.03 -10.88
C HIS A 521 -21.55 -16.60 -12.30
N ASN A 522 -22.77 -16.90 -12.80
CA ASN A 522 -23.05 -17.45 -14.13
C ASN A 522 -22.53 -18.88 -14.39
N TRP A 523 -22.34 -19.70 -13.35
CA TRP A 523 -22.09 -21.12 -13.52
C TRP A 523 -23.35 -21.85 -13.98
N ALA A 524 -23.38 -22.30 -15.23
CA ALA A 524 -24.54 -22.92 -15.86
C ALA A 524 -25.10 -24.12 -15.06
N PHE A 525 -24.22 -25.02 -14.61
CA PHE A 525 -24.62 -26.22 -13.86
C PHE A 525 -25.35 -25.89 -12.55
N ALA A 526 -24.99 -24.78 -11.90
CA ALA A 526 -25.59 -24.38 -10.64
C ALA A 526 -26.98 -23.75 -10.85
N CYS A 527 -27.15 -22.97 -11.92
CA CYS A 527 -28.45 -22.38 -12.27
C CYS A 527 -29.49 -23.44 -12.67
N GLU A 528 -29.08 -24.53 -13.32
CA GLU A 528 -29.96 -25.65 -13.67
C GLU A 528 -30.41 -26.44 -12.44
N SER A 529 -29.49 -26.68 -11.49
CA SER A 529 -29.80 -27.32 -10.21
C SER A 529 -30.82 -26.52 -9.41
N ASN A 530 -30.71 -25.19 -9.37
CA ASN A 530 -31.65 -24.35 -8.63
C ASN A 530 -33.08 -24.40 -9.19
N ARG A 531 -33.22 -24.56 -10.52
CA ARG A 531 -34.52 -24.73 -11.19
C ARG A 531 -35.20 -26.07 -10.92
N SER A 532 -34.47 -27.08 -10.44
CA SER A 532 -35.02 -28.41 -10.15
C SER A 532 -35.38 -28.62 -8.68
N GLN A 533 -35.00 -27.68 -7.79
CA GLN A 533 -35.39 -27.66 -6.38
C GLN A 533 -36.60 -26.75 -6.08
N ILE A 534 -36.97 -25.87 -7.02
CA ILE A 534 -38.22 -25.08 -7.03
C ILE A 534 -39.27 -25.87 -7.80
#